data_AF-A0A348S1B9-F1
#
_entry.id   AF-A0A348S1B9-F1
#
_cell.length_a   1.000
_cell.length_b   1.000
_cell.length_c   1.000
_cell.angle_alpha   90.00
_cell.angle_beta   90.00
_cell.angle_gamma   90.00
#
_symmetry.space_group_name_H-M   'P 1'
#
loop_
_entity.id
_entity.type
_entity.pdbx_description
1 polymer ?
#
loop_
_entity_poly.entity_id
_entity_poly.type
_entity_poly.pdbx_seq_one_letter_code
_entity_poly.pdbx_strand_id
1 'polypeptide(L)' 'KPSRIKASEGGPRGQLYHLNQDPSESINLYMEHPELVKELEQQLKAIQNDSTKA' A
#
# COMPACT_ATOMS: atom_id res chain seq x y z
N LYS A 1 17.91 -23.85 -3.96
CA LYS A 1 18.28 -22.94 -2.86
C LYS A 1 17.53 -21.63 -3.08
N PRO A 2 16.65 -21.16 -2.18
CA PRO A 2 15.90 -19.93 -2.42
C PRO A 2 16.84 -18.73 -2.22
N SER A 3 16.92 -17.88 -3.24
CA SER A 3 17.68 -16.64 -3.18
C SER A 3 16.86 -15.58 -2.45
N ARG A 4 17.42 -15.00 -1.37
CA ARG A 4 16.85 -13.79 -0.74
C ARG A 4 17.13 -12.61 -1.68
N ILE A 5 16.17 -12.32 -2.55
CA ILE A 5 16.18 -11.11 -3.36
C ILE A 5 15.96 -9.95 -2.38
N LYS A 6 16.98 -9.12 -2.17
CA LYS A 6 16.81 -7.85 -1.44
C LYS A 6 15.86 -6.98 -2.27
N ALA A 7 14.80 -6.46 -1.64
CA ALA A 7 13.93 -5.49 -2.29
C ALA A 7 14.80 -4.33 -2.82
N SER A 8 14.67 -4.02 -4.12
CA SER A 8 15.45 -2.98 -4.77
C SER A 8 15.34 -1.66 -4.01
N GLU A 9 16.48 -1.03 -3.71
CA GLU A 9 16.53 0.28 -3.06
C GLU A 9 15.81 1.31 -3.95
N GLY A 10 14.69 1.83 -3.48
CA GLY A 10 13.87 2.83 -4.20
C GLY A 10 12.52 2.33 -4.69
N GLY A 11 12.16 1.06 -4.47
CA GLY A 11 10.80 0.59 -4.74
C GLY A 11 9.75 1.31 -3.89
N PRO A 12 8.49 1.42 -4.36
CA PRO A 12 7.43 2.02 -3.58
C PRO A 12 7.28 1.26 -2.26
N ARG A 13 7.24 2.01 -1.14
CA ARG A 13 7.12 1.45 0.21
C ARG A 13 5.82 0.70 0.43
N GLY A 14 4.82 0.95 -0.41
CA GLY A 14 3.53 0.30 -0.40
C GLY A 14 2.97 0.16 -1.81
N GLN A 15 1.69 -0.20 -1.84
CA GLN A 15 0.96 -0.49 -3.06
C GLN A 15 -0.37 0.24 -3.01
N LEU A 16 -0.72 0.93 -4.08
CA LEU A 16 -2.00 1.58 -4.25
C LEU A 16 -2.55 1.19 -5.61
N TYR A 17 -3.68 0.48 -5.62
CA TYR A 17 -4.33 0.02 -6.84
C TYR A 17 -5.74 0.60 -6.93
N HIS A 18 -6.13 1.00 -8.15
CA HIS A 18 -7.47 1.49 -8.40
C HIS A 18 -8.34 0.34 -8.92
N LEU A 19 -8.90 -0.47 -8.01
CA LEU A 19 -9.62 -1.71 -8.34
C LEU A 19 -10.78 -1.53 -9.35
N ASN A 20 -11.40 -0.35 -9.41
CA ASN A 20 -12.49 -0.09 -10.37
C ASN A 20 -11.99 0.12 -11.81
N GLN A 21 -10.73 0.55 -12.00
CA GLN A 21 -10.13 0.74 -13.33
C GLN A 21 -9.14 -0.37 -13.67
N ASP A 22 -8.49 -0.92 -12.64
CA ASP A 22 -7.48 -1.97 -12.73
C ASP A 22 -7.77 -3.05 -11.67
N PRO A 23 -8.78 -3.90 -11.90
CA PRO A 23 -9.11 -5.01 -11.01
C PRO A 23 -8.03 -6.10 -11.00
N SER A 24 -7.10 -6.06 -11.96
CA SER A 24 -5.97 -6.99 -12.05
C SER A 24 -4.73 -6.50 -11.30
N GLU A 25 -4.82 -5.37 -10.59
CA GLU A 25 -3.74 -4.81 -9.75
C GLU A 25 -2.39 -4.71 -10.50
N SER A 26 -2.44 -4.34 -11.78
CA SER A 26 -1.28 -4.26 -12.65
C SER A 26 -0.52 -2.92 -12.53
N ILE A 27 -1.19 -1.84 -12.12
CA ILE A 27 -0.64 -0.48 -12.09
C ILE A 27 -0.57 0.03 -10.65
N ASN A 28 0.65 0.09 -10.10
CA ASN A 28 0.87 0.65 -8.78
C ASN A 28 0.92 2.20 -8.83
N LEU A 29 -0.10 2.83 -8.27
CA LEU A 29 -0.29 4.28 -8.19
C LEU A 29 0.30 4.90 -6.91
N TYR A 30 1.03 4.13 -6.10
CA TYR A 30 1.50 4.56 -4.79
C TYR A 30 2.38 5.82 -4.84
N MET A 31 3.21 5.94 -5.87
CA MET A 31 4.05 7.13 -6.07
C MET A 31 3.32 8.28 -6.80
N GLU A 32 2.28 7.96 -7.56
CA GLU A 32 1.50 8.94 -8.34
C GLU A 32 0.50 9.70 -7.47
N HIS A 33 -0.06 9.05 -6.44
CA HIS A 33 -1.08 9.63 -5.57
C HIS A 33 -0.69 9.60 -4.08
N PRO A 34 0.37 10.32 -3.67
CA PRO A 34 0.82 10.31 -2.27
C PRO A 34 -0.21 10.89 -1.28
N GLU A 35 -1.09 11.78 -1.73
CA GLU A 35 -2.17 12.32 -0.89
C GLU A 35 -3.20 11.24 -0.53
N LEU A 36 -3.59 10.41 -1.49
CA LEU A 36 -4.55 9.33 -1.28
C LEU A 36 -3.94 8.23 -0.40
N VAL A 37 -2.66 7.91 -0.58
CA VAL A 37 -1.92 7.00 0.31
C VAL A 37 -2.01 7.49 1.75
N LYS A 38 -1.73 8.78 2.00
CA LYS A 38 -1.76 9.35 3.35
C LYS A 38 -3.15 9.26 3.99
N GLU A 39 -4.21 9.50 3.22
CA GLU A 39 -5.58 9.38 3.71
C GLU A 39 -5.92 7.93 4.08
N LEU A 40 -5.61 6.97 3.20
CA LEU A 40 -5.84 5.55 3.44
C LEU A 40 -5.02 5.02 4.63
N GLU A 41 -3.77 5.47 4.77
CA GLU A 41 -2.94 5.14 5.93
C GLU A 41 -3.52 5.68 7.24
N GLN A 42 -4.15 6.86 7.22
CA GLN A 42 -4.84 7.41 8.40
C GLN A 42 -6.07 6.58 8.77
N GLN A 43 -6.89 6.22 7.78
CA GLN A 43 -8.05 5.35 8.00
C GLN A 43 -7.62 3.98 8.54
N LEU A 44 -6.56 3.39 7.98
CA LEU A 44 -5.99 2.14 8.46
C LEU A 44 -5.54 2.25 9.92
N LYS A 45 -4.83 3.33 10.29
CA LYS A 45 -4.41 3.58 11.67
C LYS A 45 -5.61 3.74 12.61
N ALA A 46 -6.66 4.44 12.17
CA ALA A 46 -7.88 4.58 12.95
C ALA A 46 -8.51 3.21 13.25
N ILE A 47 -8.64 2.35 12.23
CA ILE A 47 -9.20 1.00 12.37
C ILE A 47 -8.32 0.12 13.27
N GLN A 48 -6.99 0.17 13.10
CA GLN A 48 -6.06 -0.62 13.94
C GLN A 48 -6.13 -0.20 15.42
N ASN A 49 -6.24 1.10 15.69
CA ASN A 49 -6.39 1.63 17.05
C ASN A 49 -7.75 1.27 17.67
N ASP A 50 -8.80 1.17 16.85
CA ASP A 50 -10.13 0.73 17.29
C ASP A 50 -10.15 -0.79 17.58
N SER A 51 -9.50 -1.58 16.72
CA SER A 51 -9.42 -3.05 16.82
C SER A 51 -8.51 -3.55 17.95
N THR A 52 -7.66 -2.67 18.51
CA THR A 52 -6.81 -2.98 19.68
C THR A 52 -7.50 -2.67 21.01
N LYS A 53 -8.75 -2.20 20.99
CA LYS A 53 -9.68 -2.22 22.13
C LYS A 53 -10.62 -3.42 22.05
N ALA A 54 -10.07 -4.63 22.15
CA ALA A 54 -10.84 -5.85 22.39
C ALA A 54 -10.12 -6.75 23.39
#